data_AF-A0AAW2G9H2-F1
#
_entry.id   AF-A0AAW2G9H2-F1
#
_cell.length_a   1.000
_cell.length_b   1.000
_cell.length_c   1.000
_cell.angle_alpha   90.00
_cell.angle_beta   90.00
_cell.angle_gamma   90.00
#
_symmetry.space_group_name_H-M   'P 1'
#
loop_
_entity.id
_entity.type
_entity.pdbx_description
1 polymer ?
#
loop_
_entity_poly.entity_id
_entity_poly.type
_entity_poly.pdbx_seq_one_letter_code
_entity_poly.pdbx_strand_id
1 'polypeptide(L)'
;MALFYIKIHHILYVLQICGTFTSTWPPKSIAGKREIFLRDLGWILAILNVSGSVPPLILGAYYAGNDVIRMMKALSELTALMEVLFNLILCRIKRSQLQNLITKLNYFLQHSESYERRIIEKYINRYSNFSIFVGTSYILAAIAFSCGPLFMSIDLPMEACYPFSIKNIYIKICLYLLQVFAILQTGFCITVDFMIAMFFWYSAARLDMLGQELQHVTHKNQLKICIQKHQEIIRYLNFNNKKQPWTVTIQFICMVLGGCERLYITAWPADDLAEISEQISWSAYSIPWYEKFHGTNTNILIFIQRSKKPLLISMGGIFPVLSIQYYAC
;
A
#
# COMPACT_ATOMS: atom_id res chain seq x y z
N MET A 1 4.55 -26.23 2.70
CA MET A 1 3.89 -24.91 2.60
C MET A 1 2.43 -25.12 2.99
N ALA A 2 2.01 -24.70 4.19
CA ALA A 2 0.66 -24.96 4.69
C ALA A 2 -0.36 -24.14 3.88
N LEU A 3 -1.21 -24.81 3.11
CA LEU A 3 -2.35 -24.19 2.43
C LEU A 3 -3.40 -23.85 3.50
N PHE A 4 -3.42 -22.60 3.96
CA PHE A 4 -4.54 -22.11 4.76
C PHE A 4 -5.78 -22.10 3.87
N TYR A 5 -6.72 -23.00 4.13
CA TYR A 5 -7.99 -23.05 3.42
C TYR A 5 -8.90 -21.95 3.97
N ILE A 6 -8.81 -20.74 3.41
CA ILE A 6 -9.59 -19.61 3.91
C ILE A 6 -10.97 -19.61 3.26
N LYS A 7 -12.01 -19.76 4.09
CA LYS A 7 -13.39 -19.61 3.65
C LYS A 7 -13.61 -18.16 3.17
N ILE A 8 -14.16 -18.03 1.97
CA ILE A 8 -14.43 -16.72 1.33
C ILE A 8 -15.16 -15.71 2.22
N HIS A 9 -16.10 -16.17 3.04
CA HIS A 9 -16.84 -15.31 3.96
C HIS A 9 -15.93 -14.64 5.01
N HIS A 10 -14.83 -15.29 5.41
CA HIS A 10 -13.88 -14.71 6.37
C HIS A 10 -13.07 -13.58 5.72
N ILE A 11 -12.64 -13.74 4.47
CA ILE A 11 -11.91 -12.69 3.73
C ILE A 11 -12.77 -11.44 3.60
N LEU A 12 -14.02 -11.61 3.17
CA LEU A 12 -14.94 -10.49 3.00
C LEU A 12 -15.25 -9.79 4.34
N TYR A 13 -15.36 -10.56 5.42
CA TYR A 13 -15.56 -10.02 6.76
C TYR A 13 -14.34 -9.23 7.27
N VAL A 14 -13.12 -9.74 7.08
CA VAL A 14 -11.88 -9.04 7.45
C VAL A 14 -11.76 -7.73 6.67
N LEU A 15 -11.96 -7.76 5.35
CA LEU A 15 -11.94 -6.56 4.52
C LEU A 15 -13.03 -5.56 4.92
N GLN A 16 -14.21 -6.05 5.29
CA GLN A 16 -15.27 -5.19 5.79
C GLN A 16 -14.89 -4.50 7.10
N ILE A 17 -14.24 -5.19 8.06
CA ILE A 17 -13.79 -4.59 9.32
C ILE A 17 -12.71 -3.54 9.06
N CYS A 18 -11.65 -3.90 8.34
CA CYS A 18 -10.52 -3.01 8.04
C CYS A 18 -10.98 -1.78 7.23
N GLY A 19 -11.86 -2.00 6.25
CA GLY A 19 -12.41 -0.93 5.42
C GLY A 19 -13.42 -0.07 6.19
N THR A 20 -14.08 -0.63 7.20
CA THR A 20 -14.93 0.13 8.11
C THR A 20 -14.12 1.06 8.99
N PHE A 21 -13.03 0.55 9.57
CA PHE A 21 -12.11 1.34 10.38
C PHE A 21 -11.53 2.53 9.58
N THR A 22 -11.14 2.30 8.34
CA THR A 22 -10.62 3.36 7.45
C THR A 22 -11.70 4.22 6.79
N SER A 23 -12.99 3.97 7.04
CA SER A 23 -14.12 4.64 6.37
C SER A 23 -14.11 4.54 4.84
N THR A 24 -13.45 3.53 4.28
CA THR A 24 -13.38 3.27 2.83
C THR A 24 -14.43 2.25 2.35
N TRP A 25 -14.95 1.42 3.26
CA TRP A 25 -15.98 0.42 2.95
C TRP A 25 -17.38 1.04 2.89
N PRO A 26 -18.17 0.79 1.82
CA PRO A 26 -19.51 1.35 1.71
C PRO A 26 -20.48 0.69 2.70
N PRO A 27 -21.46 1.43 3.24
CA PRO A 27 -22.49 0.87 4.11
C PRO A 27 -23.39 -0.09 3.32
N LYS A 28 -24.07 -0.99 4.04
CA LYS A 28 -25.07 -1.88 3.43
C LYS A 28 -26.26 -1.06 2.92
N SER A 29 -26.93 -1.54 1.87
CA SER A 29 -28.11 -0.86 1.28
C SER A 29 -29.30 -0.77 2.25
N ILE A 30 -29.35 -1.67 3.23
CA ILE A 30 -30.40 -1.77 4.25
C ILE A 30 -29.96 -1.09 5.57
N ALA A 31 -28.82 -0.37 5.59
CA ALA A 31 -28.30 0.26 6.79
C ALA A 31 -29.26 1.33 7.34
N GLY A 32 -29.44 1.36 8.66
CA GLY A 32 -30.28 2.35 9.33
C GLY A 32 -29.69 3.77 9.26
N LYS A 33 -30.53 4.80 9.42
CA LYS A 33 -30.10 6.21 9.38
C LYS A 33 -28.96 6.54 10.36
N ARG A 34 -28.97 5.93 11.55
CA ARG A 34 -27.92 6.10 12.58
C ARG A 34 -26.58 5.52 12.14
N GLU A 35 -26.57 4.35 11.50
CA GLU A 35 -25.35 3.73 10.99
C GLU A 35 -24.74 4.60 9.90
N ILE A 36 -25.55 5.09 8.96
CA ILE A 36 -25.09 5.99 7.88
C ILE A 36 -24.50 7.27 8.47
N PHE A 37 -25.15 7.87 9.48
CA PHE A 37 -24.64 9.06 10.16
C PHE A 37 -23.28 8.81 10.82
N LEU A 38 -23.12 7.72 11.58
CA LEU A 38 -21.83 7.38 12.21
C LEU A 38 -20.72 7.15 11.18
N ARG A 39 -21.04 6.52 10.05
CA ARG A 39 -20.09 6.31 8.94
C ARG A 39 -19.66 7.62 8.29
N ASP A 40 -20.60 8.55 8.10
CA ASP A 40 -20.33 9.84 7.50
C ASP A 40 -19.52 10.72 8.45
N LEU A 41 -19.81 10.69 9.76
CA LEU A 41 -19.00 11.33 10.80
C LEU A 41 -17.58 10.76 10.84
N GLY A 42 -17.44 9.43 10.82
CA GLY A 42 -16.13 8.76 10.79
C GLY A 42 -15.29 9.17 9.57
N TRP A 43 -15.92 9.26 8.40
CA TRP A 43 -15.26 9.74 7.18
C TRP A 43 -14.83 11.20 7.28
N ILE A 44 -15.66 12.08 7.86
CA ILE A 44 -15.32 13.50 8.08
C ILE A 44 -14.11 13.62 9.03
N LEU A 45 -14.12 12.89 10.15
CA LEU A 45 -13.00 12.88 11.08
C LEU A 45 -11.71 12.33 10.44
N ALA A 46 -11.84 11.27 9.64
CA ALA A 46 -10.73 10.69 8.89
C ALA A 46 -10.11 11.70 7.91
N ILE A 47 -10.91 12.33 7.06
CA ILE A 47 -10.39 13.25 6.04
C ILE A 47 -9.81 14.53 6.68
N LEU A 48 -10.43 15.02 7.77
CA LEU A 48 -9.90 16.15 8.54
C LEU A 48 -8.54 15.80 9.18
N ASN A 49 -8.41 14.60 9.75
CA ASN A 49 -7.13 14.17 10.32
C ASN A 49 -6.01 14.14 9.26
N VAL A 50 -6.26 13.46 8.15
CA VAL A 50 -5.23 13.27 7.13
C VAL A 50 -4.90 14.61 6.46
N SER A 51 -5.88 15.44 6.13
CA SER A 51 -5.65 16.78 5.57
C SER A 51 -4.94 17.72 6.54
N GLY A 52 -5.24 17.64 7.85
CA GLY A 52 -4.53 18.39 8.88
C GLY A 52 -3.08 17.95 9.09
N SER A 53 -2.75 16.70 8.76
CA SER A 53 -1.41 16.14 8.90
C SER A 53 -0.48 16.42 7.71
N VAL A 54 -1.02 16.82 6.55
CA VAL A 54 -0.24 17.13 5.33
C VAL A 54 0.64 18.39 5.50
N PRO A 55 0.14 19.56 5.93
CA PRO A 55 0.98 20.76 6.06
C PRO A 55 2.16 20.58 7.03
N PRO A 56 2.00 19.96 8.23
CA PRO A 56 3.12 19.69 9.12
C PRO A 56 4.22 18.82 8.51
N LEU A 57 3.86 17.85 7.67
CA LEU A 57 4.85 17.02 6.97
C LEU A 57 5.58 17.78 5.86
N ILE A 58 4.88 18.64 5.12
CA ILE A 58 5.51 19.50 4.10
C ILE A 58 6.51 20.45 4.76
N LEU A 59 6.13 21.06 5.89
CA LEU A 59 7.04 21.89 6.68
C LEU A 59 8.20 21.08 7.25
N GLY A 60 7.94 19.86 7.74
CA GLY A 60 8.96 18.93 8.22
C GLY A 60 10.01 18.64 7.15
N ALA A 61 9.58 18.28 5.93
CA ALA A 61 10.47 18.03 4.81
C ALA A 61 11.27 19.29 4.41
N TYR A 62 10.62 20.47 4.39
CA TYR A 62 11.28 21.72 4.03
C TYR A 62 12.35 22.15 5.04
N TYR A 63 12.04 22.10 6.33
CA TYR A 63 13.00 22.47 7.40
C TYR A 63 14.08 21.41 7.63
N ALA A 64 13.83 20.15 7.24
CA ALA A 64 14.81 19.09 7.26
C ALA A 64 15.78 19.12 6.07
N GLY A 65 15.76 20.16 5.21
CA GLY A 65 16.52 20.20 3.95
C GLY A 65 18.03 19.96 4.05
N ASN A 66 18.64 20.12 5.23
CA ASN A 66 20.06 19.81 5.47
C ASN A 66 20.32 18.35 5.88
N ASP A 67 19.29 17.61 6.31
CA ASP A 67 19.36 16.21 6.71
C ASP A 67 18.50 15.37 5.75
N VAL A 68 19.17 14.87 4.71
CA VAL A 68 18.54 14.13 3.61
C VAL A 68 17.69 12.96 4.13
N ILE A 69 18.14 12.28 5.18
CA ILE A 69 17.43 11.11 5.75
C ILE A 69 16.08 11.53 6.32
N ARG A 70 16.04 12.63 7.09
CA ARG A 70 14.80 13.15 7.68
C ARG A 70 13.86 13.70 6.62
N MET A 71 14.40 14.41 5.63
CA MET A 71 13.62 14.92 4.50
C MET A 71 12.95 13.79 3.71
N MET A 72 13.69 12.73 3.38
CA MET A 72 13.14 11.56 2.68
C MET A 72 12.05 10.86 3.50
N LYS A 73 12.27 10.70 4.81
CA LYS A 73 11.28 10.08 5.69
C LYS A 73 9.97 10.88 5.67
N ALA A 74 10.05 12.21 5.83
CA ALA A 74 8.88 13.09 5.75
C ALA A 74 8.17 13.03 4.39
N LEU A 75 8.93 12.96 3.28
CA LEU A 75 8.35 12.82 1.93
C LEU A 75 7.69 11.45 1.73
N SER A 76 8.30 10.37 2.21
CA SER A 76 7.69 9.03 2.17
C SER A 76 6.40 8.98 2.99
N GLU A 77 6.36 9.59 4.17
CA GLU A 77 5.15 9.72 4.98
C GLU A 77 4.07 10.55 4.27
N LEU A 78 4.47 11.64 3.60
CA LEU A 78 3.57 12.49 2.82
C LEU A 78 2.93 11.72 1.66
N THR A 79 3.71 10.97 0.86
CA THR A 79 3.15 10.14 -0.23
C THR A 79 2.14 9.12 0.30
N ALA A 80 2.39 8.57 1.49
CA ALA A 80 1.48 7.63 2.14
C ALA A 80 0.15 8.27 2.58
N LEU A 81 0.19 9.48 3.15
CA LEU A 81 -1.03 10.20 3.45
C LEU A 81 -1.79 10.63 2.19
N MET A 82 -1.09 10.98 1.10
CA MET A 82 -1.73 11.35 -0.16
C MET A 82 -2.50 10.19 -0.78
N GLU A 83 -1.95 8.97 -0.71
CA GLU A 83 -2.66 7.74 -1.13
C GLU A 83 -3.95 7.53 -0.30
N VAL A 84 -3.86 7.71 1.03
CA VAL A 84 -5.02 7.61 1.92
C VAL A 84 -6.08 8.67 1.59
N LEU A 85 -5.69 9.93 1.38
CA LEU A 85 -6.61 11.00 0.98
C LEU A 85 -7.33 10.66 -0.31
N PHE A 86 -6.58 10.20 -1.30
CA PHE A 86 -7.13 9.84 -2.60
C PHE A 86 -8.15 8.70 -2.48
N ASN A 87 -7.80 7.64 -1.75
CA ASN A 87 -8.69 6.51 -1.50
C ASN A 87 -9.96 6.91 -0.73
N LEU A 88 -9.85 7.79 0.28
CA LEU A 88 -11.01 8.32 1.02
C LEU A 88 -11.97 9.10 0.12
N ILE A 89 -11.45 9.98 -0.74
CA ILE A 89 -12.24 10.79 -1.68
C ILE A 89 -12.91 9.89 -2.72
N LEU A 90 -12.16 8.95 -3.30
CA LEU A 90 -12.70 8.07 -4.33
C LEU A 90 -13.74 7.09 -3.81
N CYS A 91 -13.52 6.45 -2.66
CA CYS A 91 -14.52 5.61 -2.04
C CYS A 91 -15.79 6.39 -1.68
N ARG A 92 -15.69 7.68 -1.37
CA ARG A 92 -16.85 8.56 -1.14
C ARG A 92 -17.61 8.84 -2.43
N ILE A 93 -16.93 9.21 -3.51
CA ILE A 93 -17.55 9.50 -4.81
C ILE A 93 -18.20 8.25 -5.41
N LYS A 94 -17.52 7.11 -5.33
CA LYS A 94 -17.94 5.83 -5.95
C LYS A 94 -18.77 4.95 -4.99
N ARG A 95 -19.18 5.48 -3.83
CA ARG A 95 -19.85 4.74 -2.75
C ARG A 95 -21.02 3.88 -3.23
N SER A 96 -21.92 4.44 -4.04
CA SER A 96 -23.10 3.73 -4.55
C SER A 96 -22.74 2.61 -5.53
N GLN A 97 -21.72 2.81 -6.37
CA GLN A 97 -21.22 1.79 -7.28
C GLN A 97 -20.57 0.64 -6.50
N LEU A 98 -19.65 0.95 -5.59
CA LEU A 98 -19.00 -0.04 -4.74
C LEU A 98 -20.02 -0.85 -3.94
N GLN A 99 -21.04 -0.19 -3.37
CA GLN A 99 -22.13 -0.84 -2.65
C GLN A 99 -22.88 -1.86 -3.53
N ASN A 100 -23.23 -1.48 -4.76
CA ASN A 100 -23.90 -2.38 -5.71
C ASN A 100 -23.04 -3.59 -6.10
N LEU A 101 -21.74 -3.38 -6.35
CA LEU A 101 -20.80 -4.46 -6.70
C LEU A 101 -20.66 -5.45 -5.54
N ILE A 102 -20.45 -4.95 -4.32
CA ILE A 102 -20.32 -5.78 -3.10
C ILE A 102 -21.62 -6.55 -2.82
N THR A 103 -22.78 -5.93 -3.08
CA THR A 103 -24.07 -6.59 -2.87
C THR A 103 -24.28 -7.74 -3.85
N LYS A 104 -23.97 -7.53 -5.15
CA LYS A 104 -24.01 -8.57 -6.18
C LYS A 104 -23.06 -9.72 -5.88
N LEU A 105 -21.83 -9.39 -5.48
CA LEU A 105 -20.84 -10.38 -5.08
C LEU A 105 -21.34 -11.19 -3.88
N ASN A 106 -21.79 -10.56 -2.81
CA ASN A 106 -22.33 -11.26 -1.63
C ASN A 106 -23.54 -12.15 -1.96
N TYR A 107 -24.47 -11.65 -2.78
CA TYR A 107 -25.63 -12.42 -3.22
C TYR A 107 -25.21 -13.69 -3.95
N PHE A 108 -24.26 -13.59 -4.89
CA PHE A 108 -23.72 -14.73 -5.62
C PHE A 108 -23.00 -15.71 -4.68
N LEU A 109 -22.17 -15.23 -3.75
CA LEU A 109 -21.48 -16.10 -2.80
C LEU A 109 -22.45 -16.88 -1.91
N GLN A 110 -23.56 -16.26 -1.50
CA GLN A 110 -24.58 -16.91 -0.68
C GLN A 110 -25.36 -17.99 -1.46
N HIS A 111 -25.69 -17.73 -2.73
CA HIS A 111 -26.57 -18.59 -3.54
C HIS A 111 -25.83 -19.48 -4.56
N SER A 112 -24.48 -19.50 -4.52
CA SER A 112 -23.65 -20.26 -5.46
C SER A 112 -23.71 -21.76 -5.22
N GLU A 113 -23.70 -22.52 -6.32
CA GLU A 113 -23.66 -23.98 -6.30
C GLU A 113 -22.27 -24.51 -5.89
N SER A 114 -22.18 -25.79 -5.51
CA SER A 114 -20.91 -26.40 -5.08
C SER A 114 -19.82 -26.34 -6.15
N TYR A 115 -20.17 -26.41 -7.44
CA TYR A 115 -19.23 -26.25 -8.55
C TYR A 115 -18.70 -24.81 -8.66
N GLU A 116 -19.58 -23.81 -8.60
CA GLU A 116 -19.20 -22.39 -8.67
C GLU A 116 -18.27 -22.00 -7.50
N ARG A 117 -18.59 -22.50 -6.29
CA ARG A 117 -17.76 -22.28 -5.11
C ARG A 117 -16.34 -22.82 -5.27
N ARG A 118 -16.18 -24.02 -5.85
CA ARG A 118 -14.85 -24.62 -6.10
C ARG A 118 -14.00 -23.75 -7.02
N ILE A 119 -14.59 -23.17 -8.06
CA ILE A 119 -13.86 -22.28 -8.97
C ILE A 119 -13.42 -21.02 -8.23
N ILE A 120 -14.32 -20.40 -7.45
CA ILE A 120 -13.96 -19.21 -6.67
C ILE A 120 -12.85 -19.50 -5.65
N GLU A 121 -12.95 -20.60 -4.91
CA GLU A 121 -11.94 -21.02 -3.95
C GLU A 121 -10.57 -21.23 -4.62
N LYS A 122 -10.55 -21.76 -5.85
CA LYS A 122 -9.31 -21.87 -6.65
C LYS A 122 -8.68 -20.49 -6.92
N TYR A 123 -9.46 -19.47 -7.27
CA TYR A 123 -8.94 -18.11 -7.47
C TYR A 123 -8.48 -17.49 -6.15
N ILE A 124 -9.23 -17.66 -5.06
CA ILE A 124 -8.86 -17.15 -3.74
C ILE A 124 -7.55 -17.78 -3.26
N ASN A 125 -7.44 -19.10 -3.28
CA ASN A 125 -6.23 -19.80 -2.83
C ASN A 125 -5.00 -19.41 -3.66
N ARG A 126 -5.19 -19.10 -4.96
CA ARG A 126 -4.11 -18.62 -5.83
C ARG A 126 -3.51 -17.30 -5.36
N TYR A 127 -4.33 -16.35 -4.89
CA TYR A 127 -3.88 -15.02 -4.49
C TYR A 127 -3.71 -14.86 -2.97
N SER A 128 -4.32 -15.73 -2.17
CA SER A 128 -4.38 -15.64 -0.71
C SER A 128 -3.03 -15.52 -0.05
N ASN A 129 -2.04 -16.34 -0.44
CA ASN A 129 -0.72 -16.31 0.19
C ASN A 129 -0.03 -14.96 0.01
N PHE A 130 -0.10 -14.40 -1.20
CA PHE A 130 0.44 -13.09 -1.50
C PHE A 130 -0.33 -11.98 -0.76
N SER A 131 -1.67 -12.03 -0.77
CA SER A 131 -2.50 -11.07 -0.04
C SER A 131 -2.26 -11.08 1.47
N ILE A 132 -2.09 -12.27 2.09
CA ILE A 132 -1.75 -12.36 3.51
C ILE A 132 -0.39 -11.73 3.76
N PHE A 133 0.63 -12.07 2.97
CA PHE A 133 1.98 -11.53 3.13
C PHE A 133 2.01 -9.99 3.04
N VAL A 134 1.36 -9.42 2.02
CA VAL A 134 1.27 -7.96 1.85
C VAL A 134 0.45 -7.32 2.98
N GLY A 135 -0.68 -7.93 3.35
CA GLY A 135 -1.51 -7.43 4.44
C GLY A 135 -0.76 -7.41 5.77
N THR A 136 -0.05 -8.48 6.11
CA THR A 136 0.72 -8.56 7.35
C THR A 136 1.88 -7.59 7.37
N SER A 137 2.58 -7.37 6.23
CA SER A 137 3.68 -6.41 6.16
C SER A 137 3.22 -4.96 6.40
N TYR A 138 2.07 -4.56 5.84
CA TYR A 138 1.50 -3.23 6.05
C TYR A 138 1.08 -2.98 7.50
N ILE A 139 0.43 -3.97 8.13
CA ILE A 139 0.02 -3.86 9.54
C ILE A 139 1.24 -3.85 10.46
N LEU A 140 2.24 -4.69 10.17
CA LEU A 140 3.49 -4.71 10.93
C LEU A 140 4.22 -3.36 10.83
N ALA A 141 4.29 -2.77 9.64
CA ALA A 141 4.85 -1.43 9.45
C ALA A 141 4.08 -0.38 10.26
N ALA A 142 2.74 -0.38 10.21
CA ALA A 142 1.93 0.57 10.97
C ALA A 142 2.17 0.44 12.49
N ILE A 143 2.30 -0.78 13.01
CA ILE A 143 2.63 -1.02 14.43
C ILE A 143 4.05 -0.52 14.74
N ALA A 144 5.02 -0.81 13.88
CA ALA A 144 6.41 -0.38 14.07
C ALA A 144 6.54 1.15 14.13
N PHE A 145 5.88 1.88 13.22
CA PHE A 145 5.86 3.35 13.24
C PHE A 145 5.10 3.90 14.43
N SER A 146 3.96 3.29 14.81
CA SER A 146 3.17 3.72 15.96
C SER A 146 3.91 3.53 17.29
N CYS A 147 4.72 2.47 17.41
CA CYS A 147 5.48 2.18 18.62
C CYS A 147 6.92 2.74 18.59
N GLY A 148 7.38 3.29 17.46
CA GLY A 148 8.74 3.80 17.28
C GLY A 148 9.20 4.75 18.40
N PRO A 149 8.39 5.76 18.79
CA PRO A 149 8.73 6.68 19.90
C PRO A 149 8.89 6.03 21.28
N LEU A 150 8.42 4.80 21.49
CA LEU A 150 8.60 4.08 22.76
C LEU A 150 9.99 3.44 22.89
N PHE A 151 10.59 3.10 21.75
CA PHE A 151 11.87 2.40 21.69
C PHE A 151 13.02 3.29 21.24
N MET A 152 12.72 4.34 20.48
CA MET A 152 13.69 5.30 19.96
C MET A 152 13.53 6.65 20.67
N SER A 153 14.61 7.41 20.76
CA SER A 153 14.61 8.78 21.31
C SER A 153 13.98 9.80 20.35
N ILE A 154 12.77 9.51 19.86
CA ILE A 154 12.00 10.34 18.92
C ILE A 154 10.74 10.81 19.65
N ASP A 155 10.40 12.10 19.54
CA ASP A 155 9.28 12.70 20.29
C ASP A 155 7.89 12.35 19.75
N LEU A 156 7.76 12.16 18.44
CA LEU A 156 6.51 11.93 17.72
C LEU A 156 6.70 10.85 16.64
N PRO A 157 5.66 10.05 16.33
CA PRO A 157 5.74 8.98 15.33
C PRO A 157 6.13 9.47 13.92
N MET A 158 5.60 10.62 13.51
CA MET A 158 5.81 11.21 12.18
C MET A 158 6.81 12.37 12.23
N GLU A 159 7.54 12.56 11.14
CA GLU A 159 8.55 13.62 11.00
C GLU A 159 7.91 14.98 10.63
N ALA A 160 6.91 15.37 11.41
CA ALA A 160 6.07 16.55 11.19
C ALA A 160 6.56 17.77 12.00
N CYS A 161 6.62 18.94 11.37
CA CYS A 161 6.94 20.20 12.02
C CYS A 161 5.67 21.03 12.29
N TYR A 162 5.43 21.40 13.54
CA TYR A 162 4.28 22.21 13.94
C TYR A 162 4.70 23.66 14.23
N PRO A 163 3.95 24.67 13.76
CA PRO A 163 4.27 26.08 13.96
C PRO A 163 3.99 26.59 15.39
N PHE A 164 3.57 25.71 16.30
CA PHE A 164 3.21 26.02 17.68
C PHE A 164 4.01 25.15 18.66
N SER A 165 4.09 25.59 19.92
CA SER A 165 4.88 24.91 20.95
C SER A 165 4.27 23.56 21.36
N ILE A 166 5.06 22.49 21.23
CA ILE A 166 4.70 21.11 21.64
C ILE A 166 5.12 20.84 23.10
N LYS A 167 5.61 21.85 23.84
CA LYS A 167 6.10 21.68 25.22
C LYS A 167 4.99 21.26 26.20
N ASN A 168 3.74 21.59 25.92
CA ASN A 168 2.62 21.20 26.77
C ASN A 168 2.28 19.71 26.56
N ILE A 169 2.31 18.93 27.65
CA ILE A 169 2.06 17.49 27.65
C ILE A 169 0.71 17.12 27.02
N TYR A 170 -0.34 17.92 27.23
CA TYR A 170 -1.68 17.65 26.68
C TYR A 170 -1.70 17.77 25.15
N ILE A 171 -0.99 18.77 24.60
CA ILE A 171 -0.86 18.96 23.15
C ILE A 171 -0.06 17.80 22.56
N LYS A 172 1.05 17.40 23.20
CA LYS A 172 1.87 16.27 22.76
C LYS A 172 1.07 14.97 22.69
N ILE A 173 0.28 14.65 23.73
CA ILE A 173 -0.57 13.45 23.74
C ILE A 173 -1.64 13.51 22.64
N CYS A 174 -2.29 14.66 22.46
CA CYS A 174 -3.30 14.83 21.42
C CYS A 174 -2.72 14.61 20.02
N LEU A 175 -1.58 15.26 19.72
CA LEU A 175 -0.87 15.08 18.45
C LEU A 175 -0.40 13.65 18.24
N TYR A 176 0.11 13.00 19.28
CA TYR A 176 0.53 11.61 19.23
C TYR A 176 -0.63 10.69 18.81
N LEU A 177 -1.79 10.81 19.47
CA LEU A 177 -2.96 10.01 19.13
C LEU A 177 -3.45 10.25 17.70
N LEU A 178 -3.41 11.51 17.26
CA LEU A 178 -3.82 11.93 15.92
C LEU A 178 -2.89 11.35 14.83
N GLN A 179 -1.58 11.40 15.06
CA GLN A 179 -0.57 10.81 14.18
C GLN A 179 -0.65 9.27 14.16
N VAL A 180 -0.80 8.61 15.31
CA VAL A 180 -0.99 7.15 15.38
C VAL A 180 -2.24 6.74 14.60
N PHE A 181 -3.34 7.49 14.72
CA PHE A 181 -4.54 7.22 13.94
C PHE A 181 -4.29 7.36 12.42
N ALA A 182 -3.54 8.38 11.99
CA ALA A 182 -3.15 8.54 10.58
C ALA A 182 -2.24 7.39 10.07
N ILE A 183 -1.30 6.94 10.89
CA ILE A 183 -0.42 5.80 10.58
C ILE A 183 -1.23 4.51 10.46
N LEU A 184 -2.14 4.25 11.40
CA LEU A 184 -3.03 3.09 11.34
C LEU A 184 -3.93 3.15 10.10
N GLN A 185 -4.48 4.32 9.75
CA GLN A 185 -5.24 4.50 8.51
C GLN A 185 -4.42 4.15 7.26
N THR A 186 -3.14 4.54 7.26
CA THR A 186 -2.20 4.19 6.18
C THR A 186 -1.98 2.68 6.10
N GLY A 187 -1.74 2.01 7.24
CA GLY A 187 -1.58 0.56 7.29
C GLY A 187 -2.80 -0.22 6.78
N PHE A 188 -4.00 0.23 7.13
CA PHE A 188 -5.24 -0.40 6.68
C PHE A 188 -5.69 0.04 5.28
N CYS A 189 -5.02 1.01 4.65
CA CYS A 189 -5.38 1.53 3.32
C CYS A 189 -5.36 0.43 2.24
N ILE A 190 -4.48 -0.57 2.40
CA ILE A 190 -4.35 -1.77 1.57
C ILE A 190 -5.67 -2.54 1.37
N THR A 191 -6.65 -2.31 2.25
CA THR A 191 -7.99 -2.89 2.12
C THR A 191 -8.66 -2.48 0.80
N VAL A 192 -8.43 -1.25 0.32
CA VAL A 192 -9.00 -0.78 -0.95
C VAL A 192 -8.42 -1.56 -2.12
N ASP A 193 -7.11 -1.83 -2.09
CA ASP A 193 -6.43 -2.65 -3.10
C ASP A 193 -6.96 -4.08 -3.13
N PHE A 194 -7.12 -4.69 -1.95
CA PHE A 194 -7.70 -6.02 -1.84
C PHE A 194 -9.17 -6.06 -2.27
N MET A 195 -9.94 -5.00 -2.03
CA MET A 195 -11.32 -4.89 -2.53
C MET A 195 -11.34 -4.79 -4.07
N ILE A 196 -10.44 -4.03 -4.68
CA ILE A 196 -10.32 -3.93 -6.14
C ILE A 196 -9.88 -5.28 -6.74
N ALA A 197 -8.85 -5.90 -6.17
CA ALA A 197 -8.39 -7.23 -6.55
C ALA A 197 -9.52 -8.26 -6.44
N MET A 198 -10.37 -8.15 -5.41
CA MET A 198 -11.59 -8.95 -5.25
C MET A 198 -12.51 -8.87 -6.46
N PHE A 199 -12.82 -7.67 -6.92
CA PHE A 199 -13.69 -7.51 -8.09
C PHE A 199 -13.06 -8.09 -9.36
N PHE A 200 -11.74 -7.99 -9.52
CA PHE A 200 -11.06 -8.56 -10.68
C PHE A 200 -11.07 -10.08 -10.69
N TRP A 201 -10.64 -10.74 -9.62
CA TRP A 201 -10.64 -12.20 -9.61
C TRP A 201 -12.07 -12.76 -9.62
N TYR A 202 -13.05 -12.06 -9.03
CA TYR A 202 -14.46 -12.44 -9.12
C TYR A 202 -14.95 -12.42 -10.57
N SER A 203 -14.63 -11.35 -11.29
CA SER A 203 -15.00 -11.20 -12.71
C SER A 203 -14.30 -12.26 -13.57
N ALA A 204 -13.01 -12.55 -13.30
CA ALA A 204 -12.27 -13.61 -13.97
C ALA A 204 -12.89 -14.99 -13.71
N ALA A 205 -13.26 -15.30 -12.46
CA ALA A 205 -13.91 -16.56 -12.11
C ALA A 205 -15.24 -16.74 -12.85
N ARG A 206 -16.05 -15.67 -12.99
CA ARG A 206 -17.31 -15.71 -13.75
C ARG A 206 -17.09 -15.93 -15.25
N LEU A 207 -16.02 -15.40 -15.82
CA LEU A 207 -15.65 -15.63 -17.22
C LEU A 207 -15.14 -17.07 -17.42
N ASP A 208 -14.37 -17.61 -16.48
CA ASP A 208 -13.90 -19.00 -16.50
C ASP A 208 -15.07 -19.99 -16.41
N MET A 209 -16.01 -19.77 -15.49
CA MET A 209 -17.26 -20.55 -15.40
C MET A 209 -18.01 -20.58 -16.73
N LEU A 210 -18.16 -19.40 -17.36
CA LEU A 210 -18.84 -19.28 -18.64
C LEU A 210 -18.07 -19.99 -19.77
N GLY A 211 -16.74 -19.90 -19.78
CA GLY A 211 -15.89 -20.62 -20.73
C GLY A 211 -16.06 -22.14 -20.64
N GLN A 212 -16.16 -22.66 -19.41
CA GLN A 212 -16.41 -24.09 -19.19
C GLN A 212 -17.83 -24.49 -19.60
N GLU A 213 -18.85 -23.67 -19.31
CA GLU A 213 -20.21 -23.91 -19.82
C GLU A 213 -20.23 -23.95 -21.36
N LEU A 214 -19.50 -23.05 -22.02
CA LEU A 214 -19.44 -22.96 -23.49
C LEU A 214 -18.84 -24.21 -24.14
N GLN A 215 -17.83 -24.82 -23.52
CA GLN A 215 -17.19 -26.05 -24.01
C GLN A 215 -18.13 -27.26 -24.02
N HIS A 216 -19.18 -27.25 -23.19
CA HIS A 216 -20.15 -28.34 -23.07
C HIS A 216 -21.46 -28.08 -23.85
N VAL A 217 -21.53 -26.98 -24.61
CA VAL A 217 -22.72 -26.64 -25.40
C VAL A 217 -22.82 -27.53 -26.64
N THR A 218 -23.90 -28.31 -26.72
CA THR A 218 -24.22 -29.13 -27.90
C THR A 218 -25.32 -28.54 -28.77
N HIS A 219 -26.16 -27.64 -28.23
CA HIS A 219 -27.34 -27.09 -28.93
C HIS A 219 -27.32 -25.57 -29.12
N LYS A 220 -27.86 -25.09 -30.26
CA LYS A 220 -27.96 -23.65 -30.60
C LYS A 220 -28.68 -22.79 -29.53
N ASN A 221 -29.67 -23.35 -28.82
CA ASN A 221 -30.38 -22.60 -27.77
C ASN A 221 -29.51 -22.36 -26.53
N GLN A 222 -28.67 -23.33 -26.16
CA GLN A 222 -27.70 -23.17 -25.06
C GLN A 222 -26.59 -22.18 -25.45
N LEU A 223 -26.17 -22.18 -26.72
CA LEU A 223 -25.24 -21.18 -27.25
C LEU A 223 -25.81 -19.75 -27.14
N LYS A 224 -27.10 -19.57 -27.45
CA LYS A 224 -27.78 -18.27 -27.32
C LYS A 224 -27.84 -17.79 -25.87
N ILE A 225 -28.09 -18.69 -24.92
CA ILE A 225 -28.06 -18.39 -23.47
C ILE A 225 -26.64 -18.01 -23.03
N CYS A 226 -25.61 -18.73 -23.51
CA CYS A 226 -24.22 -18.45 -23.19
C CYS A 226 -23.78 -17.08 -23.74
N ILE A 227 -24.19 -16.72 -24.96
CA ILE A 227 -23.99 -15.40 -25.56
C ILE A 227 -24.71 -14.31 -24.75
N GLN A 228 -25.93 -14.56 -24.28
CA GLN A 228 -26.66 -13.61 -23.42
C GLN A 228 -25.96 -13.40 -22.06
N LYS A 229 -25.51 -14.47 -21.39
CA LYS A 229 -24.70 -14.40 -20.16
C LYS A 229 -23.39 -13.64 -20.40
N HIS A 230 -22.70 -13.92 -21.51
CA HIS A 230 -21.48 -13.20 -21.91
C HIS A 230 -21.74 -11.70 -22.09
N GLN A 231 -22.81 -11.35 -22.81
CA GLN A 231 -23.20 -9.96 -23.01
C GLN A 231 -23.63 -9.27 -21.72
N GLU A 232 -24.20 -9.99 -20.75
CA GLU A 232 -24.53 -9.45 -19.43
C GLU A 232 -23.27 -9.16 -18.61
N ILE A 233 -22.26 -10.03 -18.65
CA ILE A 233 -20.95 -9.78 -18.03
C ILE A 233 -20.24 -8.61 -18.71
N ILE A 234 -20.25 -8.55 -20.05
CA ILE A 234 -19.72 -7.39 -20.80
C ILE A 234 -20.49 -6.13 -20.44
N ARG A 235 -21.82 -6.18 -20.27
CA ARG A 235 -22.62 -5.02 -19.82
C ARG A 235 -22.28 -4.62 -18.40
N TYR A 236 -22.01 -5.57 -17.50
CA TYR A 236 -21.55 -5.29 -16.15
C TYR A 236 -20.20 -4.57 -16.15
N LEU A 237 -19.26 -5.03 -16.99
CA LEU A 237 -17.96 -4.39 -17.18
C LEU A 237 -18.07 -3.04 -17.94
N ASN A 238 -18.97 -2.91 -18.91
CA ASN A 238 -19.15 -1.69 -19.71
C ASN A 238 -20.05 -0.63 -19.06
N PHE A 239 -20.96 -0.99 -18.16
CA PHE A 239 -21.64 -0.04 -17.29
C PHE A 239 -20.65 0.65 -16.35
N ASN A 240 -19.56 -0.05 -15.99
CA ASN A 240 -18.41 0.57 -15.33
C ASN A 240 -17.63 1.52 -16.27
N ASN A 241 -17.62 1.26 -17.59
CA ASN A 241 -16.88 2.09 -18.57
C ASN A 241 -17.64 3.29 -19.15
N LYS A 242 -18.98 3.28 -19.24
CA LYS A 242 -19.72 4.42 -19.85
C LYS A 242 -19.71 5.71 -19.01
N LYS A 243 -19.26 5.68 -17.75
CA LYS A 243 -19.10 6.86 -16.89
C LYS A 243 -17.82 6.82 -16.02
N GLN A 244 -16.64 6.67 -16.65
CA GLN A 244 -15.29 6.96 -16.13
C GLN A 244 -14.36 5.74 -15.96
N PRO A 245 -13.75 5.24 -17.06
CA PRO A 245 -12.53 4.42 -17.00
C PRO A 245 -11.36 5.20 -16.37
N TRP A 246 -11.36 6.54 -16.53
CA TRP A 246 -10.35 7.44 -15.96
C TRP A 246 -10.13 7.23 -14.47
N THR A 247 -11.15 7.00 -13.64
CA THR A 247 -10.93 6.93 -12.19
C THR A 247 -10.16 5.68 -11.78
N VAL A 248 -10.46 4.52 -12.37
CA VAL A 248 -9.76 3.26 -12.07
C VAL A 248 -8.37 3.28 -12.70
N THR A 249 -8.24 3.81 -13.92
CA THR A 249 -6.94 4.03 -14.56
C THR A 249 -6.09 5.02 -13.78
N ILE A 250 -6.67 6.11 -13.25
CA ILE A 250 -5.98 7.08 -12.39
C ILE A 250 -5.64 6.45 -11.04
N GLN A 251 -6.48 5.63 -10.41
CA GLN A 251 -6.09 4.89 -9.21
C GLN A 251 -4.91 3.96 -9.46
N PHE A 252 -4.96 3.21 -10.56
CA PHE A 252 -3.89 2.31 -10.92
C PHE A 252 -2.60 3.07 -11.23
N ILE A 253 -2.69 4.19 -11.95
CA ILE A 253 -1.56 5.09 -12.22
C ILE A 253 -1.04 5.72 -10.92
N CYS A 254 -1.89 6.21 -10.02
CA CYS A 254 -1.47 6.81 -8.75
C CYS A 254 -0.91 5.79 -7.76
N MET A 255 -1.40 4.54 -7.75
CA MET A 255 -0.82 3.46 -6.95
C MET A 255 0.52 3.00 -7.51
N VAL A 256 0.62 2.85 -8.83
CA VAL A 256 1.88 2.50 -9.50
C VAL A 256 2.89 3.64 -9.31
N LEU A 257 2.50 4.89 -9.54
CA LEU A 257 3.35 6.06 -9.29
C LEU A 257 3.71 6.18 -7.82
N GLY A 258 2.78 6.03 -6.88
CA GLY A 258 3.08 6.09 -5.44
C GLY A 258 3.99 4.95 -4.97
N GLY A 259 3.82 3.74 -5.51
CA GLY A 259 4.72 2.61 -5.28
C GLY A 259 6.12 2.85 -5.87
N CYS A 260 6.19 3.33 -7.11
CA CYS A 260 7.44 3.70 -7.78
C CYS A 260 8.14 4.88 -7.10
N GLU A 261 7.40 5.88 -6.61
CA GLU A 261 7.92 7.03 -5.85
C GLU A 261 8.54 6.57 -4.54
N ARG A 262 7.88 5.68 -3.78
CA ARG A 262 8.44 5.12 -2.54
C ARG A 262 9.70 4.29 -2.78
N LEU A 263 9.72 3.53 -3.88
CA LEU A 263 10.89 2.77 -4.30
C LEU A 263 12.04 3.71 -4.71
N TYR A 264 11.76 4.72 -5.52
CA TYR A 264 12.75 5.68 -6.01
C TYR A 264 13.31 6.53 -4.88
N ILE A 265 12.46 7.04 -3.98
CA ILE A 265 12.88 7.82 -2.81
C ILE A 265 13.82 6.99 -1.93
N THR A 266 13.54 5.70 -1.70
CA THR A 266 14.41 4.87 -0.85
C THR A 266 15.65 4.34 -1.56
N ALA A 267 15.60 4.11 -2.86
CA ALA A 267 16.72 3.58 -3.64
C ALA A 267 17.75 4.65 -4.04
N TRP A 268 17.32 5.88 -4.35
CA TRP A 268 18.22 6.94 -4.80
C TRP A 268 19.37 7.25 -3.81
N PRO A 269 19.12 7.37 -2.50
CA PRO A 269 20.17 7.75 -1.54
C PRO A 269 21.01 6.55 -1.11
N ALA A 270 20.47 5.34 -1.27
CA ALA A 270 21.25 4.12 -1.15
C ALA A 270 22.26 3.98 -2.31
N ASP A 271 21.89 4.42 -3.51
CA ASP A 271 22.78 4.48 -4.66
C ASP A 271 23.81 5.62 -4.55
N ASP A 272 23.41 6.82 -4.12
CA ASP A 272 24.35 7.92 -3.83
C ASP A 272 25.40 7.48 -2.78
N LEU A 273 24.96 6.76 -1.73
CA LEU A 273 25.86 6.22 -0.71
C LEU A 273 26.82 5.18 -1.29
N ALA A 274 26.35 4.34 -2.21
CA ALA A 274 27.19 3.35 -2.90
C ALA A 274 28.23 4.03 -3.81
N GLU A 275 27.83 5.03 -4.59
CA GLU A 275 28.71 5.77 -5.50
C GLU A 275 29.79 6.56 -4.74
N ILE A 276 29.39 7.29 -3.70
CA ILE A 276 30.33 8.07 -2.86
C ILE A 276 31.31 7.13 -2.15
N SER A 277 30.84 5.97 -1.67
CA SER A 277 31.71 4.95 -1.08
C SER A 277 32.78 4.46 -2.06
N GLU A 278 32.43 4.32 -3.34
CA GLU A 278 33.37 3.94 -4.39
C GLU A 278 34.34 5.07 -4.72
N GLN A 279 33.86 6.32 -4.86
CA GLN A 279 34.70 7.49 -5.08
C GLN A 279 35.73 7.71 -3.96
N ILE A 280 35.36 7.48 -2.70
CA ILE A 280 36.29 7.55 -1.56
C ILE A 280 37.39 6.50 -1.71
N SER A 281 37.05 5.30 -2.17
CA SER A 281 38.02 4.23 -2.45
C SER A 281 39.02 4.64 -3.54
N TRP A 282 38.53 5.19 -4.65
CA TRP A 282 39.38 5.71 -5.74
C TRP A 282 40.24 6.89 -5.31
N SER A 283 39.70 7.80 -4.51
CA SER A 283 40.42 8.96 -3.98
C SER A 283 41.51 8.57 -2.99
N ALA A 284 41.31 7.50 -2.21
CA ALA A 284 42.36 6.95 -1.35
C ALA A 284 43.48 6.27 -2.14
N TYR A 285 43.15 5.64 -3.27
CA TYR A 285 44.13 5.03 -4.17
C TYR A 285 45.02 6.07 -4.88
N SER A 286 44.46 7.24 -5.25
CA SER A 286 45.18 8.30 -5.96
C SER A 286 46.12 9.14 -5.10
N ILE A 287 46.12 8.94 -3.77
CA ILE A 287 47.08 9.58 -2.86
C ILE A 287 48.50 9.13 -3.26
N PRO A 288 49.49 10.02 -3.39
CA PRO A 288 50.89 9.63 -3.61
C PRO A 288 51.49 9.02 -2.34
N TRP A 289 51.05 7.80 -2.00
CA TRP A 289 51.44 7.03 -0.82
C TRP A 289 52.92 6.62 -0.87
N TYR A 290 53.53 6.59 -2.06
CA TYR A 290 54.96 6.33 -2.24
C TYR A 290 55.87 7.46 -1.75
N GLU A 291 55.35 8.68 -1.55
CA GLU A 291 56.12 9.84 -1.06
C GLU A 291 55.98 10.08 0.46
N LYS A 292 55.08 9.37 1.14
CA LYS A 292 54.78 9.56 2.58
C LYS A 292 55.42 8.46 3.45
N PHE A 293 55.70 8.79 4.72
CA PHE A 293 56.32 7.91 5.72
C PHE A 293 55.66 6.51 5.81
N HIS A 294 56.48 5.49 6.10
CA HIS A 294 56.12 4.07 6.08
C HIS A 294 54.87 3.69 6.89
N GLY A 295 54.56 4.41 7.99
CA GLY A 295 53.38 4.18 8.82
C GLY A 295 52.05 4.62 8.19
N THR A 296 52.09 5.55 7.23
CA THR A 296 50.88 6.04 6.53
C THR A 296 50.40 5.03 5.48
N ASN A 297 51.30 4.22 4.92
CA ASN A 297 50.98 3.27 3.84
C ASN A 297 50.12 2.10 4.30
N THR A 298 50.41 1.55 5.48
CA THR A 298 49.59 0.48 6.07
C THR A 298 48.17 0.96 6.35
N ASN A 299 48.02 2.19 6.86
CA ASN A 299 46.71 2.78 7.15
C ASN A 299 45.91 3.07 5.88
N ILE A 300 46.56 3.55 4.81
CA ILE A 300 45.92 3.76 3.49
C ILE A 300 45.50 2.42 2.87
N LEU A 301 46.34 1.37 2.95
CA LEU A 301 46.00 0.04 2.46
C LEU A 301 44.80 -0.56 3.20
N ILE A 302 44.77 -0.45 4.53
CA ILE A 302 43.62 -0.88 5.35
C ILE A 302 42.36 -0.08 4.97
N PHE A 303 42.50 1.23 4.76
CA PHE A 303 41.40 2.11 4.36
C PHE A 303 40.84 1.72 2.98
N ILE A 304 41.68 1.54 1.97
CA ILE A 304 41.28 1.07 0.62
C ILE A 304 40.60 -0.30 0.71
N GLN A 305 41.16 -1.23 1.47
CA GLN A 305 40.61 -2.59 1.60
C GLN A 305 39.25 -2.60 2.30
N ARG A 306 39.01 -1.66 3.22
CA ARG A 306 37.70 -1.46 3.87
C ARG A 306 36.70 -0.75 2.97
N SER A 307 37.13 0.28 2.22
CA SER A 307 36.26 1.05 1.31
C SER A 307 35.89 0.31 0.02
N LYS A 308 36.62 -0.76 -0.35
CA LYS A 308 36.22 -1.69 -1.42
C LYS A 308 34.95 -2.49 -1.11
N LYS A 309 34.51 -2.54 0.15
CA LYS A 309 33.17 -3.00 0.50
C LYS A 309 32.28 -1.75 0.46
N PRO A 310 31.46 -1.56 -0.59
CA PRO A 310 30.54 -0.42 -0.61
C PRO A 310 29.71 -0.47 0.68
N LEU A 311 29.50 0.70 1.30
CA LEU A 311 28.64 0.86 2.47
C LEU A 311 27.19 0.64 2.07
N LEU A 312 26.85 -0.63 1.83
CA LEU A 312 25.52 -1.07 1.45
C LEU A 312 24.74 -1.33 2.73
N ILE A 313 23.64 -0.60 2.90
CA ILE A 313 22.70 -0.83 4.00
C ILE A 313 21.96 -2.14 3.71
N SER A 314 22.55 -3.27 4.09
CA SER A 314 21.86 -4.55 4.10
C SER A 314 21.10 -4.68 5.42
N MET A 315 19.77 -4.71 5.35
CA MET A 315 18.94 -5.08 6.49
C MET A 315 19.10 -6.57 6.79
N GLY A 316 20.11 -6.92 7.59
CA GLY A 316 20.19 -8.16 8.36
C GLY A 316 20.00 -9.46 7.56
N GLY A 317 20.53 -9.56 6.33
CA GLY A 317 20.52 -10.80 5.55
C GLY A 317 19.16 -11.30 5.03
N ILE A 318 18.07 -10.55 5.26
CA ILE A 318 16.70 -10.93 4.83
C ILE A 318 16.37 -10.31 3.46
N PHE A 319 16.97 -9.17 3.11
CA PHE A 319 16.81 -8.53 1.80
C PHE A 319 18.16 -8.30 1.11
N PRO A 320 18.25 -8.52 -0.22
CA PRO A 320 19.41 -8.11 -1.02
C PRO A 320 19.52 -6.57 -1.07
N VAL A 321 20.65 -6.11 -1.59
CA VAL A 321 21.06 -4.70 -1.63
C VAL A 321 19.95 -3.80 -2.16
N LEU A 322 19.58 -2.78 -1.37
CA LEU A 322 18.69 -1.70 -1.80
C LEU A 322 19.44 -0.82 -2.82
N SER A 323 19.36 -1.13 -4.11
CA SER A 323 19.90 -0.30 -5.20
C SER A 323 18.93 -0.19 -6.37
N ILE A 324 18.99 0.87 -7.16
CA ILE A 324 18.12 1.03 -8.35
C ILE A 324 18.35 -0.12 -9.34
N GLN A 325 19.59 -0.62 -9.44
CA GLN A 325 19.93 -1.77 -10.30
C GLN A 325 19.23 -3.08 -9.87
N TYR A 326 19.00 -3.28 -8.56
CA TYR A 326 18.28 -4.45 -8.07
C TYR A 326 16.78 -4.38 -8.40
N TYR A 327 16.19 -3.18 -8.41
CA TYR A 327 14.77 -2.99 -8.72
C TYR A 327 14.44 -2.85 -10.21
N ALA A 328 15.46 -2.63 -11.06
CA ALA A 328 15.31 -2.49 -12.51
C ALA A 328 15.33 -3.83 -13.28
N CYS A 329 15.62 -4.95 -12.61
CA CYS A 329 15.55 -6.32 -13.15
C CYS A 329 14.25 -7.01 -12.70
#